data_AF-A0A970PRK8-F1
#
_entry.id   AF-A0A970PRK8-F1
#
_cell.length_a   1.000
_cell.length_b   1.000
_cell.length_c   1.000
_cell.angle_alpha   90.00
_cell.angle_beta   90.00
_cell.angle_gamma   90.00
#
_symmetry.space_group_name_H-M   'P 1'
#
loop_
_entity.id
_entity.type
_entity.pdbx_description
1 polymer ?
#
loop_
_entity_poly.entity_id
_entity_poly.type
_entity_poly.pdbx_seq_one_letter_code
_entity_poly.pdbx_strand_id
1 'polypeptide(L)'
;MTLGIRNSAEALFMAVEMEKRAIRMYERMLLVVNDATSTQVIKHLLKDEIEHLERFQTQMSSEAVSGEDAMLLSARANDILFAGGLTQAAREGAFNSPQSILKYAMEQEDTAVKTYLDLAKKSTNAAKKTFQDISSEEKDHFDALMDLFQSRA
;
A
#
# COMPACT_ATOMS: atom_id res chain seq x y z
N MET A 1 -8.04 13.58 3.78
CA MET A 1 -8.96 12.86 4.69
C MET A 1 -8.33 12.79 6.06
N THR A 2 -9.10 13.00 7.13
CA THR A 2 -8.62 12.78 8.50
C THR A 2 -8.90 11.31 8.86
N LEU A 3 -7.87 10.46 8.97
CA LEU A 3 -8.04 9.01 9.13
C LEU A 3 -8.75 8.55 10.42
N GLY A 4 -9.07 9.47 11.34
CA GLY A 4 -9.77 9.14 12.59
C GLY A 4 -9.05 8.13 13.50
N ILE A 5 -7.73 7.99 13.33
CA ILE A 5 -6.84 7.11 14.09
C ILE A 5 -6.49 7.78 15.43
N ARG A 6 -6.68 7.06 16.53
CA ARG A 6 -6.57 7.56 17.90
C ARG A 6 -5.23 7.23 18.57
N ASN A 7 -4.58 6.14 18.15
CA ASN A 7 -3.36 5.63 18.79
C ASN A 7 -2.53 4.76 17.83
N SER A 8 -1.33 4.36 18.27
CA SER A 8 -0.40 3.51 17.52
C SER A 8 -0.96 2.14 17.16
N ALA A 9 -1.84 1.55 17.99
CA ALA A 9 -2.42 0.24 17.72
C ALA A 9 -3.39 0.27 16.52
N GLU A 10 -4.24 1.28 16.45
CA GLU A 10 -5.12 1.50 15.31
C GLU A 10 -4.33 1.85 14.04
N ALA A 11 -3.24 2.60 14.18
CA ALA A 11 -2.34 2.88 13.07
C ALA A 11 -1.69 1.61 12.51
N LEU A 12 -1.19 0.72 13.38
CA LEU A 12 -0.61 -0.56 12.97
C LEU A 12 -1.65 -1.46 12.32
N PHE A 13 -2.86 -1.54 12.88
CA PHE A 13 -3.95 -2.29 12.26
C PHE A 13 -4.28 -1.77 10.86
N MET A 14 -4.39 -0.44 10.72
CA MET A 14 -4.61 0.21 9.42
C MET A 14 -3.54 -0.18 8.40
N ALA A 15 -2.27 -0.13 8.80
CA ALA A 15 -1.15 -0.46 7.94
C ALA A 15 -1.14 -1.94 7.54
N VAL A 16 -1.41 -2.85 8.48
CA VAL A 16 -1.58 -4.28 8.16
C VAL A 16 -2.68 -4.50 7.11
N GLU A 17 -3.80 -3.79 7.20
CA GLU A 17 -4.87 -3.90 6.21
C GLU A 17 -4.51 -3.25 4.87
N MET A 18 -3.72 -2.17 4.86
CA MET A 18 -3.16 -1.57 3.65
C MET A 18 -2.22 -2.55 2.94
N GLU A 19 -1.26 -3.14 3.65
CA GLU A 19 -0.29 -4.07 3.05
C GLU A 19 -0.95 -5.30 2.44
N LYS A 20 -1.91 -5.89 3.16
CA LYS A 20 -2.71 -7.00 2.62
C LYS A 20 -3.43 -6.62 1.31
N ARG A 21 -3.81 -5.35 1.14
CA ARG A 21 -4.43 -4.85 -0.09
C ARG A 21 -3.41 -4.64 -1.20
N ALA A 22 -2.26 -4.05 -0.89
CA ALA A 22 -1.16 -3.87 -1.83
C ALA A 22 -0.68 -5.22 -2.40
N ILE A 23 -0.44 -6.21 -1.53
CA ILE A 23 -0.10 -7.59 -1.93
C ILE A 23 -1.12 -8.15 -2.91
N ARG A 24 -2.42 -8.12 -2.55
CA ARG A 24 -3.49 -8.62 -3.44
C ARG A 24 -3.56 -7.86 -4.77
N MET A 25 -3.24 -6.57 -4.77
CA MET A 25 -3.21 -5.78 -5.98
C MET A 25 -2.07 -6.26 -6.89
N TYR A 26 -0.85 -6.36 -6.37
CA TYR A 26 0.31 -6.78 -7.15
C TYR A 26 0.19 -8.22 -7.64
N GLU A 27 -0.31 -9.14 -6.81
CA GLU A 27 -0.64 -10.50 -7.24
C GLU A 27 -1.55 -10.52 -8.46
N ARG A 28 -2.58 -9.66 -8.49
CA ARG A 28 -3.51 -9.62 -9.61
C ARG A 28 -2.97 -8.85 -10.81
N MET A 29 -2.15 -7.82 -10.60
CA MET A 29 -1.42 -7.15 -11.69
C MET A 29 -0.54 -8.14 -12.44
N LEU A 30 0.11 -9.07 -11.73
CA LEU A 30 0.93 -10.14 -12.33
C LEU A 30 0.13 -11.11 -13.22
N LEU A 31 -1.20 -11.14 -13.11
CA LEU A 31 -2.05 -11.95 -13.99
C LEU A 31 -2.33 -11.28 -15.35
N VAL A 32 -2.17 -9.96 -15.43
CA VAL A 32 -2.57 -9.16 -16.62
C VAL A 32 -1.41 -8.42 -17.27
N VAL A 33 -0.34 -8.13 -16.54
CA VAL A 33 0.88 -7.55 -17.10
C VAL A 33 1.51 -8.53 -18.09
N ASN A 34 1.95 -8.04 -19.24
CA ASN A 34 2.36 -8.88 -20.36
C ASN A 34 3.76 -8.59 -20.91
N ASP A 35 4.52 -7.72 -20.24
CA ASP A 35 5.93 -7.44 -20.58
C ASP A 35 6.88 -7.78 -19.43
N ALA A 36 8.08 -8.23 -19.78
CA ALA A 36 9.05 -8.79 -18.84
C ALA A 36 9.53 -7.76 -17.81
N THR A 37 9.77 -6.50 -18.21
CA THR A 37 10.29 -5.47 -17.31
C THR A 37 9.25 -5.09 -16.27
N SER A 38 8.01 -4.79 -16.68
CA SER A 38 6.94 -4.45 -15.73
C SER A 38 6.65 -5.63 -14.81
N THR A 39 6.69 -6.86 -15.33
CA THR A 39 6.55 -8.08 -14.52
C THR A 39 7.62 -8.18 -13.43
N GLN A 40 8.88 -7.87 -13.76
CA GLN A 40 9.98 -7.91 -12.79
C GLN A 40 9.81 -6.86 -11.70
N VAL A 41 9.48 -5.63 -12.07
CA VAL A 41 9.24 -4.55 -11.10
C VAL A 41 8.08 -4.88 -10.17
N ILE A 42 6.94 -5.34 -10.70
CA ILE A 42 5.78 -5.71 -9.89
C ILE A 42 6.10 -6.89 -8.94
N LYS A 43 6.93 -7.85 -9.36
CA LYS A 43 7.38 -8.95 -8.47
C LYS A 43 8.26 -8.46 -7.32
N HIS A 44 9.10 -7.45 -7.59
CA HIS A 44 9.94 -6.86 -6.55
C HIS A 44 9.08 -6.14 -5.52
N LEU A 45 8.17 -5.27 -5.99
CA LEU A 45 7.23 -4.57 -5.12
C LEU A 45 6.41 -5.54 -4.28
N LEU A 46 5.82 -6.58 -4.89
CA LEU A 46 5.08 -7.61 -4.17
C LEU A 46 5.90 -8.27 -3.04
N LYS A 47 7.19 -8.51 -3.27
CA LYS A 47 8.07 -9.09 -2.25
C LYS A 47 8.24 -8.13 -1.08
N ASP A 48 8.43 -6.85 -1.37
CA ASP A 48 8.67 -5.83 -0.36
C ASP A 48 7.40 -5.57 0.48
N GLU A 49 6.21 -5.57 -0.14
CA GLU A 49 4.94 -5.46 0.62
C GLU A 49 4.68 -6.64 1.56
N ILE A 50 5.15 -7.84 1.20
CA ILE A 50 5.11 -8.99 2.11
C ILE A 50 6.01 -8.75 3.32
N GLU A 51 7.21 -8.20 3.11
CA GLU A 51 8.14 -7.86 4.20
C GLU A 51 7.60 -6.70 5.06
N HIS A 52 6.95 -5.70 4.47
CA HIS A 52 6.25 -4.63 5.18
C HIS A 52 5.14 -5.18 6.07
N LEU A 53 4.31 -6.08 5.55
CA LEU A 53 3.25 -6.75 6.29
C LEU A 53 3.80 -7.47 7.53
N GLU A 54 4.88 -8.24 7.36
CA GLU A 54 5.53 -8.97 8.46
C GLU A 54 6.07 -8.02 9.54
N ARG A 55 6.68 -6.90 9.13
CA ARG A 55 7.21 -5.87 10.05
C ARG A 55 6.07 -5.23 10.86
N PHE A 56 4.96 -4.86 10.24
CA PHE A 56 3.83 -4.29 10.96
C PHE A 56 3.14 -5.31 11.88
N GLN A 57 2.97 -6.55 11.43
CA GLN A 57 2.39 -7.63 12.24
C GLN A 57 3.23 -7.94 13.48
N THR A 58 4.56 -7.91 13.36
CA THR A 58 5.48 -8.15 14.48
C THR A 58 5.32 -7.09 15.59
N GLN A 59 4.93 -5.87 15.24
CA GLN A 59 4.72 -4.78 16.20
C GLN A 59 3.28 -4.68 16.73
N MET A 60 2.33 -5.30 16.04
CA MET A 60 0.93 -5.28 16.42
C MET A 60 0.67 -6.29 17.54
N SER A 61 0.18 -5.83 18.70
CA SER A 61 -0.28 -6.76 19.74
C SER A 61 -1.61 -7.40 19.32
N SER A 62 -1.80 -8.69 19.57
CA SER A 62 -3.01 -9.43 19.15
C SER A 62 -4.33 -8.93 19.78
N GLU A 63 -4.25 -8.12 20.83
CA GLU A 63 -5.39 -7.65 21.62
C GLU A 63 -5.75 -6.18 21.34
N ALA A 64 -5.04 -5.51 20.44
CA ALA A 64 -5.04 -4.04 20.37
C ALA A 64 -6.30 -3.43 19.73
N VAL A 65 -6.93 -4.16 18.81
CA VAL A 65 -8.10 -3.70 18.05
C VAL A 65 -9.03 -4.89 17.86
N SER A 66 -10.26 -4.82 18.39
CA SER A 66 -11.22 -5.93 18.30
C SER A 66 -12.65 -5.43 18.13
N GLY A 67 -13.55 -6.35 17.76
CA GLY A 67 -14.98 -6.08 17.63
C GLY A 67 -15.31 -5.00 16.60
N GLU A 68 -16.15 -4.05 16.99
CA GLU A 68 -16.65 -2.97 16.12
C GLU A 68 -15.53 -2.03 15.63
N ASP A 69 -14.55 -1.72 16.49
CA ASP A 69 -13.43 -0.85 16.13
C ASP A 69 -12.57 -1.47 15.02
N ALA A 70 -12.35 -2.78 15.05
CA ALA A 70 -11.64 -3.50 14.00
C ALA A 70 -12.41 -3.43 12.67
N MET A 71 -13.73 -3.66 12.70
CA MET A 71 -14.56 -3.59 11.50
C MET A 71 -14.56 -2.19 10.88
N LEU A 72 -14.68 -1.15 11.72
CA LEU A 72 -14.67 0.24 11.26
C LEU A 72 -13.31 0.63 10.65
N LEU A 73 -12.22 0.20 11.27
CA LEU A 73 -10.87 0.46 10.75
C LEU A 73 -10.60 -0.30 9.46
N SER A 74 -11.03 -1.57 9.35
CA SER A 74 -10.95 -2.32 8.08
C SER A 74 -11.77 -1.65 6.97
N ALA A 75 -12.97 -1.15 7.28
CA ALA A 75 -13.77 -0.41 6.31
C ALA A 75 -13.06 0.87 5.84
N ARG A 76 -12.44 1.62 6.76
CA ARG A 76 -11.65 2.81 6.41
C ARG A 76 -10.40 2.46 5.59
N ALA A 77 -9.67 1.41 5.98
CA ALA A 77 -8.53 0.91 5.22
C ALA A 77 -8.92 0.57 3.78
N ASN A 78 -10.16 0.10 3.60
CA ASN A 78 -10.67 -0.24 2.29
C ASN A 78 -10.86 0.94 1.34
N ASP A 79 -10.89 2.17 1.85
CA ASP A 79 -11.07 3.38 1.05
C ASP A 79 -9.76 4.14 0.79
N ILE A 80 -8.63 3.70 1.38
CA ILE A 80 -7.33 4.39 1.26
C ILE A 80 -6.60 3.95 0.00
N LEU A 81 -6.12 2.70 0.00
CA LEU A 81 -5.54 2.10 -1.20
C LEU A 81 -6.69 1.48 -1.96
N PHE A 82 -6.80 1.78 -3.26
CA PHE A 82 -7.68 1.04 -4.15
C PHE A 82 -9.19 1.16 -3.87
N ALA A 83 -9.70 2.40 -3.77
CA ALA A 83 -11.14 2.64 -3.62
C ALA A 83 -11.93 1.94 -4.75
N GLY A 84 -12.80 1.00 -4.37
CA GLY A 84 -13.68 0.26 -5.28
C GLY A 84 -13.08 -0.91 -6.06
N GLY A 85 -11.87 -1.37 -5.73
CA GLY A 85 -11.44 -2.69 -6.18
C GLY A 85 -10.76 -2.72 -7.56
N LEU A 86 -10.33 -3.92 -8.00
CA LEU A 86 -9.64 -4.10 -9.30
C LEU A 86 -10.63 -3.85 -10.41
N THR A 87 -11.90 -4.13 -10.14
CA THR A 87 -12.99 -3.86 -11.04
C THR A 87 -13.12 -2.36 -11.29
N GLN A 88 -12.91 -1.50 -10.29
CA GLN A 88 -12.87 -0.06 -10.51
C GLN A 88 -11.62 0.35 -11.29
N ALA A 89 -10.44 -0.11 -10.88
CA ALA A 89 -9.20 0.17 -11.60
C ALA A 89 -9.29 -0.27 -13.09
N ALA A 90 -9.88 -1.45 -13.35
CA ALA A 90 -10.13 -1.95 -14.70
C ALA A 90 -11.09 -1.06 -15.49
N ARG A 91 -12.20 -0.61 -14.87
CA ARG A 91 -13.14 0.32 -15.49
C ARG A 91 -12.48 1.67 -15.82
N GLU A 92 -11.56 2.12 -14.98
CA GLU A 92 -10.78 3.34 -15.18
C GLU A 92 -9.60 3.15 -16.15
N GLY A 93 -9.44 1.95 -16.71
CA GLY A 93 -8.46 1.66 -17.74
C GLY A 93 -7.05 1.39 -17.22
N ALA A 94 -6.88 1.09 -15.94
CA ALA A 94 -5.59 0.77 -15.33
C ALA A 94 -4.89 -0.43 -16.00
N PHE A 95 -5.64 -1.34 -16.65
CA PHE A 95 -5.10 -2.53 -17.31
C PHE A 95 -5.11 -2.43 -18.85
N ASN A 96 -5.36 -1.25 -19.42
CA ASN A 96 -5.46 -1.08 -20.88
C ASN A 96 -4.09 -1.14 -21.57
N SER A 97 -3.01 -0.89 -20.83
CA SER A 97 -1.64 -0.95 -21.33
C SER A 97 -0.65 -1.14 -20.18
N PRO A 98 0.59 -1.59 -20.45
CA PRO A 98 1.66 -1.59 -19.45
C PRO A 98 1.85 -0.22 -18.78
N GLN A 99 1.75 0.88 -19.56
CA GLN A 99 1.86 2.25 -19.05
C GLN A 99 0.74 2.58 -18.05
N SER A 100 -0.51 2.19 -18.33
CA SER A 100 -1.61 2.38 -17.38
C SER A 100 -1.40 1.61 -16.08
N ILE A 101 -0.82 0.40 -16.15
CA ILE A 101 -0.53 -0.42 -14.97
C ILE A 101 0.53 0.26 -14.11
N LEU A 102 1.62 0.72 -14.74
CA LEU A 102 2.71 1.42 -14.05
C LEU A 102 2.23 2.72 -13.42
N LYS A 103 1.42 3.51 -14.14
CA LYS A 103 0.81 4.73 -13.61
C LYS A 103 -0.06 4.41 -12.39
N TYR A 104 -0.88 3.37 -12.48
CA TYR A 104 -1.75 2.97 -11.39
C TYR A 104 -0.96 2.56 -10.14
N ALA A 105 0.06 1.72 -10.30
CA ALA A 105 0.95 1.31 -9.20
C ALA A 105 1.62 2.53 -8.56
N MET A 106 2.16 3.43 -9.36
CA MET A 106 2.82 4.66 -8.90
C MET A 106 1.86 5.55 -8.07
N GLU A 107 0.61 5.70 -8.49
CA GLU A 107 -0.40 6.46 -7.71
C GLU A 107 -0.74 5.78 -6.37
N GLN A 108 -0.66 4.44 -6.29
CA GLN A 108 -0.82 3.73 -5.03
C GLN A 108 0.38 3.96 -4.10
N GLU A 109 1.61 3.92 -4.63
CA GLU A 109 2.82 4.17 -3.84
C GLU A 109 2.83 5.59 -3.24
N ASP A 110 2.50 6.61 -4.03
CA ASP A 110 2.37 7.99 -3.53
C ASP A 110 1.28 8.12 -2.45
N THR A 111 0.20 7.36 -2.57
CA THR A 111 -0.85 7.30 -1.55
C THR A 111 -0.36 6.60 -0.28
N ALA A 112 0.41 5.52 -0.41
CA ALA A 112 1.02 4.80 0.71
C ALA A 112 2.00 5.70 1.49
N VAL A 113 2.93 6.38 0.79
CA VAL A 113 3.87 7.37 1.37
C VAL A 113 3.11 8.40 2.21
N LYS A 114 2.11 9.06 1.63
CA LYS A 114 1.33 10.10 2.33
C LYS A 114 0.61 9.54 3.56
N THR A 115 0.10 8.32 3.45
CA THR A 115 -0.64 7.69 4.53
C THR A 115 0.28 7.28 5.67
N TYR A 116 1.42 6.65 5.39
CA TYR A 116 2.39 6.25 6.40
C TYR A 116 2.99 7.46 7.13
N LEU A 117 3.24 8.58 6.44
CA LEU A 117 3.62 9.82 7.09
C LEU A 117 2.54 10.37 8.04
N ASP A 118 1.25 10.20 7.72
CA ASP A 118 0.15 10.59 8.61
C ASP A 118 0.02 9.64 9.81
N LEU A 119 0.16 8.32 9.59
CA LEU A 119 0.17 7.32 10.65
C LEU A 119 1.36 7.50 11.60
N ALA A 120 2.54 7.85 11.09
CA ALA A 120 3.72 8.18 11.88
C ALA A 120 3.48 9.36 12.83
N LYS A 121 2.75 10.39 12.39
CA LYS A 121 2.40 11.55 13.23
C LYS A 121 1.47 11.20 14.39
N LYS A 122 0.68 10.13 14.23
CA LYS A 122 -0.30 9.63 15.21
C LYS A 122 0.21 8.47 16.06
N SER A 123 1.46 8.07 15.83
CA SER A 123 2.10 6.96 16.51
C SER A 123 3.30 7.42 17.34
N THR A 124 3.76 6.56 18.23
CA THR A 124 4.92 6.82 19.10
C THR A 124 5.93 5.67 19.02
N ASN A 125 7.18 5.94 19.43
CA ASN A 125 8.22 4.93 19.62
C ASN A 125 8.49 4.07 18.36
N ALA A 126 8.54 2.74 18.52
CA ALA A 126 8.86 1.79 17.45
C ALA A 126 7.92 1.90 16.24
N ALA A 127 6.61 1.99 16.48
CA ALA A 127 5.62 2.11 15.41
C ALA A 127 5.85 3.36 14.55
N LYS A 128 6.11 4.51 15.18
CA LYS A 128 6.43 5.75 14.46
C LYS A 128 7.66 5.58 13.56
N LYS A 129 8.72 4.98 14.09
CA LYS A 129 9.95 4.76 13.31
C LYS A 129 9.68 3.84 12.11
N THR A 130 8.96 2.74 12.32
CA THR A 130 8.65 1.80 11.24
C THR A 130 7.78 2.42 10.15
N PHE A 131 6.82 3.29 10.50
CA PHE A 131 6.08 4.05 9.49
C PHE A 131 6.97 5.00 8.69
N GLN A 132 7.96 5.63 9.32
CA GLN A 132 8.89 6.52 8.61
C GLN A 132 9.84 5.75 7.70
N ASP A 133 10.34 4.60 8.17
CA ASP A 133 11.23 3.72 7.40
C ASP A 133 10.48 3.17 6.17
N ILE A 134 9.31 2.56 6.36
CA ILE A 134 8.50 2.02 5.25
C ILE A 134 8.03 3.14 4.32
N SER A 135 7.63 4.31 4.83
CA SER A 135 7.32 5.46 3.95
C SER A 135 8.48 5.90 3.07
N SER A 136 9.73 5.67 3.49
CA SER A 136 10.90 5.95 2.65
C SER A 136 11.04 4.88 1.58
N GLU A 137 10.83 3.61 1.94
CA GLU A 137 10.85 2.47 1.01
C GLU A 137 9.76 2.65 -0.08
N GLU A 138 8.53 3.03 0.26
CA GLU A 138 7.48 3.34 -0.73
C GLU A 138 7.81 4.53 -1.62
N LYS A 139 8.61 5.48 -1.11
CA LYS A 139 9.05 6.60 -1.93
C LYS A 139 10.07 6.14 -2.98
N ASP A 140 10.94 5.19 -2.62
CA ASP A 140 11.87 4.57 -3.56
C ASP A 140 11.11 3.71 -4.59
N HIS A 141 10.05 2.99 -4.18
CA HIS A 141 9.13 2.29 -5.08
C HIS A 141 8.48 3.23 -6.10
N PHE A 142 7.93 4.35 -5.62
CA PHE A 142 7.36 5.40 -6.47
C PHE A 142 8.37 5.90 -7.50
N ASP A 143 9.60 6.21 -7.07
CA ASP A 143 10.65 6.74 -7.95
C ASP A 143 11.05 5.71 -9.01
N ALA A 144 11.22 4.44 -8.63
CA ALA A 144 11.52 3.36 -9.57
C ALA A 144 10.41 3.17 -10.62
N LEU A 145 9.14 3.26 -10.20
CA LEU A 145 7.99 3.20 -11.11
C LEU A 145 7.91 4.42 -12.03
N MET A 146 8.19 5.62 -11.49
CA MET A 146 8.20 6.87 -12.25
C MET A 146 9.29 6.83 -13.34
N ASP A 147 10.51 6.42 -13.00
CA ASP A 147 11.61 6.29 -13.95
C ASP A 147 11.26 5.30 -15.07
N LEU A 148 10.70 4.14 -14.72
CA LEU A 148 10.25 3.16 -15.70
C LEU A 148 9.12 3.71 -16.58
N PHE A 149 8.16 4.43 -15.98
CA PHE A 149 7.06 5.04 -16.71
C PHE A 149 7.55 6.09 -17.71
N GLN A 150 8.48 6.96 -17.31
CA GLN A 150 9.06 7.98 -18.18
C GLN A 150 9.92 7.39 -19.29
N SER A 151 10.64 6.30 -19.05
CA SER A 151 11.43 5.62 -20.08
C SER A 151 10.60 5.01 -21.22
N ARG A 152 9.27 4.94 -21.04
CA ARG A 152 8.29 4.33 -21.95
C ARG A 152 7.29 5.33 -22.56
N ALA A 153 7.47 6.62 -22.28
CA ALA A 153 6.67 7.74 -22.80
C ALA A 153 7.31 8.31 -24.08
#